data_AF-A0AAE2E9T1-F1
#
_entry.id   AF-A0AAE2E9T1-F1
#
_cell.length_a   1.000
_cell.length_b   1.000
_cell.length_c   1.000
_cell.angle_alpha   90.00
_cell.angle_beta   90.00
_cell.angle_gamma   90.00
#
_symmetry.space_group_name_H-M   'P 1'
#
loop_
_entity.id
_entity.type
_entity.pdbx_description
1 polymer ?
#
loop_
_entity_poly.entity_id
_entity_poly.type
_entity_poly.pdbx_seq_one_letter_code
_entity_poly.pdbx_strand_id
1 'polypeptide(L)'
;MIPDYLTFIRYQDKRNVLFIYIVTFILLGFYWKNAGFSFSRQDAWVASGIFALIGYSFIADLKAFWAYKCVVKNVDLSVFVGKESPKTNSVIFEPFVVLAVSILIFAGITGLFLALTTPGITLLIMVFVAPLIIWGIFAALRHVYIQQVVASARDKAKYTQLSQYVAVAVVMSVVMNLLTISPLRNSAQFDLYGRYFTLTAIITMVVLCVVVLAINLLFLRFTRRYVFLGHLFLNEIDLYFSPSIPWRTLSEKPLWLRLVMLVGVECVWSAVIGVLLTLSGWQVWFEVYFLLCYLPCLVYYTLHTWWKWHTDFMMSSDMYLRWAEISREDTPW
;
A
#
# COMPACT_ATOMS: atom_id res chain seq x y z
N MET A 1 10.22 32.28 4.57
CA MET A 1 8.92 32.42 5.24
C MET A 1 8.32 31.02 5.37
N ILE A 2 7.98 30.60 6.59
CA ILE A 2 7.29 29.32 6.82
C ILE A 2 5.89 29.45 6.21
N PRO A 3 5.44 28.51 5.35
CA PRO A 3 4.13 28.63 4.74
C PRO A 3 3.02 28.34 5.76
N ASP A 4 1.96 29.13 5.68
CA ASP A 4 0.71 28.84 6.41
C ASP A 4 0.11 27.51 5.96
N TYR A 5 -0.61 26.85 6.87
CA TYR A 5 -1.31 25.59 6.64
C TYR A 5 -2.06 25.52 5.29
N LEU A 6 -2.88 26.54 4.99
CA LEU A 6 -3.69 26.57 3.76
C LEU A 6 -2.82 26.64 2.50
N THR A 7 -1.75 27.42 2.54
CA THR A 7 -0.80 27.59 1.43
C THR A 7 -0.05 26.29 1.18
N PHE A 8 0.43 25.63 2.24
CA PHE A 8 1.11 24.35 2.14
C PHE A 8 0.20 23.27 1.55
N ILE A 9 -1.03 23.17 2.04
CA ILE A 9 -1.98 22.16 1.57
C ILE A 9 -2.39 22.36 0.13
N ARG A 10 -2.63 23.58 -0.33
CA ARG A 10 -2.96 23.83 -1.75
C ARG A 10 -1.87 23.30 -2.67
N TYR A 11 -0.60 23.43 -2.28
CA TYR A 11 0.51 22.87 -3.04
C TYR A 11 0.58 21.33 -2.94
N GLN A 12 0.39 20.79 -1.74
CA GLN A 12 0.38 19.34 -1.51
C GLN A 12 -0.77 18.66 -2.27
N ASP A 13 -1.97 19.22 -2.23
CA ASP A 13 -3.18 18.68 -2.85
C ASP A 13 -3.04 18.61 -4.38
N LYS A 14 -2.44 19.60 -5.03
CA LYS A 14 -2.16 19.54 -6.47
C LYS A 14 -1.36 18.30 -6.86
N ARG A 15 -0.35 17.94 -6.04
CA ARG A 15 0.50 16.77 -6.27
C ARG A 15 -0.19 15.47 -5.88
N ASN A 16 -0.87 15.46 -4.73
CA ASN A 16 -1.55 14.28 -4.21
C ASN A 16 -2.73 13.88 -5.10
N VAL A 17 -3.56 14.83 -5.53
CA VAL A 17 -4.67 14.57 -6.46
C VAL A 17 -4.14 13.94 -7.74
N LEU A 18 -3.13 14.55 -8.37
CA LEU A 18 -2.52 13.99 -9.58
C LEU A 18 -2.02 12.56 -9.36
N PHE A 19 -1.34 12.32 -8.24
CA PHE A 19 -0.81 11.00 -7.93
C PHE A 19 -1.92 9.97 -7.65
N ILE A 20 -2.98 10.34 -6.92
CA ILE A 20 -4.17 9.49 -6.70
C ILE A 20 -4.82 9.12 -8.05
N TYR A 21 -4.96 10.08 -8.96
CA TYR A 21 -5.48 9.83 -10.32
C TYR A 21 -4.61 8.83 -11.07
N ILE A 22 -3.29 9.03 -11.10
CA ILE A 22 -2.36 8.13 -11.81
C ILE A 22 -2.45 6.71 -11.25
N VAL A 23 -2.40 6.54 -9.93
CA VAL A 23 -2.44 5.22 -9.29
C VAL A 23 -3.78 4.53 -9.54
N THR A 24 -4.88 5.27 -9.40
CA THR A 24 -6.24 4.74 -9.63
C THR A 24 -6.42 4.33 -11.09
N PHE A 25 -5.98 5.15 -12.04
CA PHE A 25 -6.04 4.83 -13.46
C PHE A 25 -5.24 3.58 -13.81
N ILE A 26 -4.03 3.45 -13.29
CA ILE A 26 -3.17 2.28 -13.55
C ILE A 26 -3.82 1.01 -13.00
N LEU A 27 -4.25 1.01 -11.73
CA LEU A 27 -4.77 -0.19 -11.08
C LEU A 27 -6.14 -0.60 -11.62
N LEU A 28 -7.03 0.36 -11.88
CA LEU A 28 -8.32 0.08 -12.53
C LEU A 28 -8.12 -0.33 -13.99
N GLY A 29 -7.15 0.26 -14.69
CA GLY A 29 -6.78 -0.13 -16.05
C GLY A 29 -6.26 -1.57 -16.13
N PHE A 30 -5.43 -2.00 -15.17
CA PHE A 30 -5.01 -3.39 -15.05
C PHE A 30 -6.18 -4.32 -14.79
N TYR A 31 -7.07 -3.96 -13.85
CA TYR A 31 -8.28 -4.71 -13.59
C TYR A 31 -9.13 -4.90 -14.86
N TRP A 32 -9.45 -3.79 -15.54
CA TRP A 32 -10.32 -3.79 -16.71
C TRP A 32 -9.71 -4.58 -17.88
N LYS A 33 -8.40 -4.45 -18.11
CA LYS A 33 -7.67 -5.26 -19.09
C LYS A 33 -7.73 -6.75 -18.74
N ASN A 34 -7.47 -7.09 -17.49
CA ASN A 34 -7.49 -8.47 -17.02
C ASN A 34 -8.89 -9.09 -17.10
N ALA A 35 -9.94 -8.27 -16.98
CA ALA A 35 -11.34 -8.66 -17.15
C ALA A 35 -11.78 -8.76 -18.63
N GLY A 36 -10.85 -8.70 -19.59
CA GLY A 36 -11.17 -8.74 -21.02
C GLY A 36 -12.01 -7.56 -21.49
N PHE A 37 -11.82 -6.39 -20.88
CA PHE A 37 -12.59 -5.17 -21.11
C PHE A 37 -14.08 -5.26 -20.76
N SER A 38 -14.48 -6.27 -19.98
CA SER A 38 -15.81 -6.36 -19.41
C SER A 38 -15.87 -5.68 -18.04
N PHE A 39 -17.02 -5.07 -17.75
CA PHE A 39 -17.33 -4.53 -16.43
C PHE A 39 -18.80 -4.82 -16.14
N SER A 40 -19.08 -5.44 -14.99
CA SER A 40 -20.39 -5.97 -14.62
C SER A 40 -20.73 -5.65 -13.17
N ARG A 41 -21.94 -6.01 -12.73
CA ARG A 41 -22.36 -5.84 -11.32
C ARG A 41 -21.53 -6.66 -10.34
N GLN A 42 -20.96 -7.78 -10.76
CA GLN A 42 -20.11 -8.61 -9.90
C GLN A 42 -18.75 -7.94 -9.64
N ASP A 43 -18.29 -7.10 -10.58
CA ASP A 43 -17.02 -6.38 -10.50
C ASP A 43 -17.08 -5.18 -9.55
N ALA A 44 -18.28 -4.73 -9.17
CA ALA A 44 -18.47 -3.57 -8.30
C ALA A 44 -17.73 -3.73 -6.97
N TRP A 45 -17.80 -4.90 -6.35
CA TRP A 45 -17.11 -5.18 -5.09
C TRP A 45 -15.59 -5.19 -5.25
N VAL A 46 -15.09 -5.77 -6.36
CA VAL A 46 -13.65 -5.87 -6.61
C VAL A 46 -13.06 -4.49 -6.90
N ALA A 47 -13.69 -3.70 -7.77
CA ALA A 47 -13.30 -2.32 -8.03
C ALA A 47 -13.33 -1.46 -6.76
N SER A 48 -14.36 -1.65 -5.91
CA SER A 48 -14.47 -0.95 -4.62
C SER A 48 -13.35 -1.33 -3.66
N GLY A 49 -12.96 -2.61 -3.62
CA GLY A 49 -11.78 -3.06 -2.87
C GLY A 49 -10.50 -2.38 -3.35
N ILE A 50 -10.30 -2.28 -4.67
CA ILE A 50 -9.14 -1.58 -5.26
C ILE A 50 -9.14 -0.11 -4.84
N PHE A 51 -10.25 0.61 -5.01
CA PHE A 51 -10.34 2.03 -4.62
C PHE A 51 -10.09 2.25 -3.13
N ALA A 52 -10.68 1.40 -2.28
CA ALA A 52 -10.50 1.49 -0.84
C ALA A 52 -9.05 1.22 -0.41
N LEU A 53 -8.38 0.24 -1.02
CA LEU A 53 -6.97 -0.05 -0.75
C LEU A 53 -6.04 1.06 -1.23
N ILE A 54 -6.35 1.70 -2.36
CA ILE A 54 -5.65 2.93 -2.79
C ILE A 54 -5.81 3.98 -1.70
N GLY A 55 -7.04 4.28 -1.27
CA GLY A 55 -7.29 5.24 -0.18
C GLY A 55 -6.52 4.90 1.10
N TYR A 56 -6.54 3.64 1.53
CA TYR A 56 -5.78 3.16 2.68
C TYR A 56 -4.29 3.48 2.56
N SER A 57 -3.68 3.29 1.38
CA SER A 57 -2.25 3.56 1.18
C SER A 57 -1.86 5.03 1.43
N PHE A 58 -2.79 5.97 1.23
CA PHE A 58 -2.58 7.40 1.52
C PHE A 58 -2.88 7.77 2.97
N ILE A 59 -3.74 7.02 3.64
CA ILE A 59 -4.27 7.35 4.97
C ILE A 59 -3.46 6.68 6.07
N ALA A 60 -2.95 5.46 5.84
CA ALA A 60 -2.30 4.63 6.84
C ALA A 60 -1.15 5.34 7.58
N ASP A 61 -0.36 6.13 6.84
CA ASP A 61 0.84 6.81 7.33
C ASP A 61 0.64 8.33 7.48
N LEU A 62 -0.59 8.82 7.27
CA LEU A 62 -0.87 10.26 7.21
C LEU A 62 -0.64 10.96 8.55
N LYS A 63 -1.01 10.33 9.65
CA LYS A 63 -0.81 10.87 11.00
C LYS A 63 0.68 11.07 11.31
N ALA A 64 1.50 10.04 11.06
CA ALA A 64 2.95 10.12 11.25
C ALA A 64 3.60 11.18 10.35
N PHE A 65 3.19 11.27 9.09
CA PHE A 65 3.66 12.33 8.19
C PHE A 65 3.42 13.75 8.77
N TRP A 66 2.24 13.99 9.35
CA TRP A 66 1.93 15.28 9.97
C TRP A 66 2.64 15.51 11.30
N ALA A 67 2.89 14.47 12.09
CA ALA A 67 3.73 14.57 13.29
C ALA A 67 5.13 15.08 12.96
N TYR A 68 5.78 14.52 11.93
CA TYR A 68 7.05 15.02 11.43
C TYR A 68 6.99 16.51 11.03
N LYS A 69 5.96 16.90 10.27
CA LYS A 69 5.80 18.29 9.82
C LYS A 69 5.56 19.28 10.96
N CYS A 70 4.81 18.85 11.98
CA CYS A 70 4.51 19.63 13.17
C CYS A 70 5.77 19.87 14.01
N VAL A 71 6.53 18.82 14.31
CA VAL A 71 7.72 18.90 15.18
C VAL A 71 8.84 19.73 14.56
N VAL A 72 9.08 19.58 13.25
CA VAL A 72 10.11 20.35 12.55
C VAL A 72 9.66 21.79 12.24
N LYS A 73 8.41 22.17 12.58
CA LYS A 73 7.84 23.52 12.36
C LYS A 73 7.98 24.01 10.92
N ASN A 74 7.88 23.09 9.96
CA ASN A 74 7.97 23.40 8.53
C ASN A 74 6.69 24.03 7.95
N VAL A 75 5.62 24.08 8.75
CA VAL A 75 4.30 24.60 8.39
C VAL A 75 3.75 25.33 9.61
N ASP A 76 3.18 26.52 9.44
CA ASP A 76 2.47 27.18 10.53
C ASP A 76 1.12 26.49 10.77
N LEU A 77 0.98 25.92 11.97
CA LEU A 77 -0.21 25.20 12.44
C LEU A 77 -0.94 25.98 13.55
N SER A 78 -0.64 27.27 13.73
CA SER A 78 -1.33 28.19 14.67
C SER A 78 -2.86 28.10 14.60
N VAL A 79 -3.41 27.89 13.39
CA VAL A 79 -4.86 27.71 13.12
C VAL A 79 -5.49 26.52 13.89
N PHE A 80 -4.70 25.57 14.37
CA PHE A 80 -5.14 24.39 15.12
C PHE A 80 -4.94 24.52 16.63
N VAL A 81 -4.18 25.52 17.09
CA VAL A 81 -3.91 25.73 18.51
C VAL A 81 -5.22 26.13 19.22
N GLY A 82 -5.54 25.46 20.32
CA GLY A 82 -6.76 25.72 21.11
C GLY A 82 -8.05 25.16 20.51
N LYS A 83 -7.99 24.44 19.37
CA LYS A 83 -9.15 23.69 18.87
C LYS A 83 -9.19 22.33 19.53
N GLU A 84 -10.29 22.04 20.22
CA GLU A 84 -10.51 20.71 20.77
C GLU A 84 -10.62 19.70 19.62
N SER A 85 -9.85 18.62 19.70
CA SER A 85 -10.11 17.46 18.87
C SER A 85 -11.49 16.92 19.25
N PRO A 86 -12.35 16.54 18.28
CA PRO A 86 -13.58 15.88 18.63
C PRO A 86 -13.26 14.65 19.49
N LYS A 87 -13.88 14.53 20.67
CA LYS A 87 -13.77 13.35 21.57
C LYS A 87 -14.25 12.05 20.91
N THR A 88 -14.72 12.12 19.66
CA THR A 88 -15.07 11.00 18.80
C THR A 88 -13.91 10.01 18.75
N ASN A 89 -14.20 8.79 19.23
CA ASN A 89 -13.24 7.70 19.43
C ASN A 89 -12.22 7.62 18.28
N SER A 90 -10.93 7.75 18.60
CA SER A 90 -9.79 7.58 17.68
C SER A 90 -9.91 6.34 16.79
N VAL A 91 -10.62 5.32 17.28
CA VAL A 91 -11.00 4.08 16.61
C VAL A 91 -11.75 4.30 15.29
N ILE A 92 -12.69 5.25 15.21
CA ILE A 92 -13.50 5.46 13.98
C ILE A 92 -12.62 5.95 12.82
N PHE A 93 -11.59 6.73 13.13
CA PHE A 93 -10.65 7.26 12.17
C PHE A 93 -9.42 6.37 12.00
N GLU A 94 -9.43 5.16 12.55
CA GLU A 94 -8.35 4.22 12.34
C GLU A 94 -8.33 3.75 10.86
N PRO A 95 -7.15 3.67 10.20
CA PRO A 95 -7.07 3.39 8.77
C PRO A 95 -7.80 2.11 8.32
N PHE A 96 -7.86 1.07 9.15
CA PHE A 96 -8.58 -0.17 8.83
C PHE A 96 -10.11 0.00 8.87
N VAL A 97 -10.62 0.79 9.81
CA VAL A 97 -12.05 1.12 9.87
C VAL A 97 -12.43 1.96 8.67
N VAL A 98 -11.61 2.96 8.32
CA VAL A 98 -11.79 3.78 7.13
C VAL A 98 -11.75 2.94 5.85
N LEU A 99 -10.85 1.95 5.76
CA LEU A 99 -10.81 1.01 4.64
C LEU A 99 -12.15 0.27 4.50
N ALA A 100 -12.65 -0.35 5.58
CA ALA A 100 -13.91 -1.10 5.56
C ALA A 100 -15.09 -0.22 5.14
N VAL A 101 -15.20 0.99 5.70
CA VAL A 101 -16.24 1.96 5.34
C VAL A 101 -16.10 2.40 3.88
N SER A 102 -14.87 2.64 3.40
CA SER A 102 -14.60 3.05 2.02
C SER A 102 -15.04 1.97 1.03
N ILE A 103 -14.85 0.69 1.33
CA ILE A 103 -15.35 -0.41 0.49
C ILE A 103 -16.86 -0.30 0.31
N LEU A 104 -17.61 -0.05 1.40
CA LEU A 104 -19.07 0.09 1.34
C LEU A 104 -19.51 1.32 0.55
N ILE A 105 -18.82 2.46 0.74
CA ILE A 105 -19.10 3.70 0.00
C ILE A 105 -18.88 3.47 -1.50
N PHE A 106 -17.72 2.93 -1.90
CA PHE A 106 -17.44 2.66 -3.30
C PHE A 106 -18.39 1.61 -3.88
N ALA A 107 -18.76 0.58 -3.11
CA ALA A 107 -19.69 -0.45 -3.58
C ALA A 107 -21.08 0.12 -3.81
N GLY A 108 -21.57 0.96 -2.90
CA GLY A 108 -22.84 1.66 -3.02
C GLY A 108 -22.87 2.60 -4.23
N ILE A 109 -21.83 3.40 -4.42
CA ILE A 109 -21.73 4.34 -5.56
C ILE A 109 -21.63 3.59 -6.88
N THR A 110 -20.76 2.57 -6.96
CA THR A 110 -20.60 1.75 -8.17
C THR A 110 -21.89 1.02 -8.49
N GLY A 111 -22.54 0.42 -7.48
CA GLY A 111 -23.82 -0.28 -7.62
C GLY A 111 -24.94 0.65 -8.09
N LEU A 112 -25.01 1.87 -7.55
CA LEU A 112 -25.97 2.89 -7.97
C LEU A 112 -25.75 3.27 -9.44
N PHE A 113 -24.53 3.57 -9.86
CA PHE A 113 -24.26 3.92 -11.26
C PHE A 113 -24.50 2.76 -12.22
N LEU A 114 -24.21 1.51 -11.82
CA LEU A 114 -24.55 0.31 -12.59
C LEU A 114 -26.05 0.01 -12.65
N ALA A 115 -26.84 0.57 -11.73
CA ALA A 115 -28.30 0.51 -11.79
C ALA A 115 -28.88 1.59 -12.72
N LEU A 116 -28.24 2.75 -12.77
CA LEU A 116 -28.72 3.92 -13.52
C LEU A 116 -28.18 4.01 -14.96
N THR A 117 -27.02 3.42 -15.24
CA THR A 117 -26.29 3.60 -16.50
C THR A 117 -25.71 2.29 -17.03
N THR A 118 -25.16 2.31 -18.25
CA THR A 118 -24.47 1.16 -18.83
C THR A 118 -23.09 0.97 -18.20
N PRO A 119 -22.55 -0.27 -18.15
CA PRO A 119 -21.31 -0.54 -17.44
C PRO A 119 -20.09 0.23 -17.96
N GLY A 120 -20.02 0.48 -19.28
CA GLY A 120 -18.95 1.28 -19.87
C GLY A 120 -18.98 2.74 -19.41
N ILE A 121 -20.18 3.33 -19.31
CA ILE A 121 -20.36 4.69 -18.78
C ILE A 121 -20.05 4.71 -17.28
N THR A 122 -20.50 3.71 -16.53
CA THR A 122 -20.18 3.61 -15.09
C THR A 122 -18.67 3.53 -14.86
N LEU A 123 -17.94 2.71 -15.61
CA LEU A 123 -16.48 2.64 -15.51
C LEU A 123 -15.83 4.00 -15.76
N LEU A 124 -16.24 4.70 -16.82
CA LEU A 124 -15.74 6.03 -17.14
C LEU A 124 -16.03 7.03 -16.02
N ILE A 125 -17.25 7.02 -15.46
CA ILE A 125 -17.59 7.85 -14.29
C ILE A 125 -16.67 7.52 -13.12
N MET A 126 -16.47 6.25 -12.79
CA MET A 126 -15.64 5.83 -11.66
C MET A 126 -14.17 6.21 -11.84
N VAL A 127 -13.63 6.20 -13.06
CA VAL A 127 -12.27 6.70 -13.36
C VAL A 127 -12.09 8.14 -12.92
N PHE A 128 -13.11 8.99 -13.08
CA PHE A 128 -13.02 10.40 -12.70
C PHE A 128 -13.45 10.68 -11.26
N VAL A 129 -14.51 10.00 -10.80
CA VAL A 129 -15.15 10.27 -9.50
C VAL A 129 -14.41 9.57 -8.36
N ALA A 130 -13.94 8.33 -8.53
CA ALA A 130 -13.29 7.60 -7.45
C ALA A 130 -12.04 8.30 -6.91
N PRO A 131 -11.11 8.83 -7.75
CA PRO A 131 -9.97 9.62 -7.27
C PRO A 131 -10.38 10.84 -6.43
N LEU A 132 -11.47 11.53 -6.80
CA LEU A 132 -11.98 12.69 -6.06
C LEU A 132 -12.55 12.29 -4.71
N ILE A 133 -13.25 11.17 -4.63
CA ILE A 133 -13.75 10.62 -3.36
C ILE A 133 -12.58 10.23 -2.47
N ILE A 134 -11.58 9.51 -3.01
CA ILE A 134 -10.36 9.14 -2.27
C ILE A 134 -9.69 10.40 -1.72
N TRP A 135 -9.53 11.43 -2.56
CA TRP A 135 -8.98 12.71 -2.13
C TRP A 135 -9.84 13.40 -1.06
N GLY A 136 -11.17 13.39 -1.20
CA GLY A 136 -12.09 13.98 -0.22
C GLY A 136 -11.97 13.32 1.15
N ILE A 137 -11.91 11.98 1.19
CA ILE A 137 -11.66 11.21 2.42
C ILE A 137 -10.30 11.58 3.00
N PHE A 138 -9.25 11.59 2.18
CA PHE A 138 -7.90 11.99 2.60
C PHE A 138 -7.86 13.40 3.18
N ALA A 139 -8.51 14.37 2.53
CA ALA A 139 -8.53 15.77 2.95
C ALA A 139 -9.28 15.97 4.26
N ALA A 140 -10.40 15.25 4.46
CA ALA A 140 -11.15 15.25 5.71
C ALA A 140 -10.33 14.65 6.86
N LEU A 141 -9.74 13.47 6.64
CA LEU A 141 -8.93 12.78 7.66
C LEU A 141 -7.66 13.53 8.02
N ARG A 142 -7.02 14.20 7.05
CA ARG A 142 -5.88 15.08 7.32
C ARG A 142 -6.20 16.10 8.40
N HIS A 143 -7.35 16.76 8.31
CA HIS A 143 -7.75 17.77 9.30
C HIS A 143 -7.87 17.18 10.70
N VAL A 144 -8.50 16.00 10.81
CA VAL A 144 -8.68 15.27 12.07
C VAL A 144 -7.33 14.81 12.63
N TYR A 145 -6.46 14.22 11.82
CA TYR A 145 -5.16 13.74 12.27
C TYR A 145 -4.22 14.86 12.72
N ILE A 146 -4.28 16.04 12.09
CA ILE A 146 -3.49 17.20 12.54
C ILE A 146 -4.00 17.66 13.91
N GLN A 147 -5.31 17.74 14.13
CA GLN A 147 -5.87 18.05 15.45
C GLN A 147 -5.42 17.04 16.50
N GLN A 148 -5.42 15.74 16.18
CA GLN A 148 -4.93 14.71 17.09
C GLN A 148 -3.44 14.87 17.42
N VAL A 149 -2.59 15.14 16.42
CA VAL A 149 -1.15 15.34 16.63
C VAL A 149 -0.88 16.58 17.49
N VAL A 150 -1.65 17.66 17.31
CA VAL A 150 -1.51 18.90 18.10
C VAL A 150 -2.05 18.73 19.53
N ALA A 151 -3.16 18.00 19.71
CA ALA A 151 -3.82 17.82 21.01
C ALA A 151 -3.20 16.72 21.88
N SER A 152 -2.77 15.61 21.28
CA SER A 152 -2.11 14.49 21.96
C SER A 152 -0.73 14.26 21.35
N ALA A 153 0.30 14.81 22.01
CA ALA A 153 1.66 14.80 21.48
C ALA A 153 2.30 13.39 21.43
N ARG A 154 1.75 12.41 22.16
CA ARG A 154 2.37 11.08 22.34
C ARG A 154 1.30 10.02 22.51
N ASP A 155 1.14 9.18 21.50
CA ASP A 155 0.40 7.93 21.64
C ASP A 155 1.35 6.84 22.14
N LYS A 156 0.80 5.82 22.80
CA LYS A 156 1.58 4.64 23.20
C LYS A 156 2.02 3.85 21.96
N ALA A 157 3.11 3.10 22.11
CA ALA A 157 3.69 2.27 21.06
C ALA A 157 2.63 1.50 20.25
N LYS A 158 2.57 1.77 18.94
CA LYS A 158 1.63 1.15 18.00
C LYS A 158 2.21 -0.09 17.35
N TYR A 159 3.51 -0.07 17.06
CA TYR A 159 4.23 -1.20 16.49
C TYR A 159 5.46 -1.51 17.33
N THR A 160 5.60 -2.78 17.70
CA THR A 160 6.74 -3.23 18.50
C THR A 160 7.96 -3.59 17.65
N GLN A 161 7.72 -4.06 16.42
CA GLN A 161 8.77 -4.55 15.54
C GLN A 161 8.49 -4.20 14.07
N LEU A 162 9.56 -4.02 13.29
CA LEU A 162 9.47 -3.80 11.85
C LEU A 162 8.73 -4.94 11.12
N SER A 163 8.83 -6.16 11.62
CA SER A 163 8.12 -7.34 11.09
C SER A 163 6.61 -7.13 10.99
N GLN A 164 6.00 -6.56 12.03
CA GLN A 164 4.56 -6.31 12.08
C GLN A 164 4.15 -5.29 11.02
N TYR A 165 4.93 -4.22 10.87
CA TYR A 165 4.68 -3.18 9.90
C TYR A 165 4.88 -3.67 8.45
N VAL A 166 5.92 -4.47 8.20
CA VAL A 166 6.15 -5.14 6.90
C VAL A 166 5.02 -6.13 6.61
N ALA A 167 4.59 -6.93 7.59
CA ALA A 167 3.53 -7.92 7.41
C ALA A 167 2.22 -7.27 6.96
N VAL A 168 1.80 -6.18 7.61
CA VAL A 168 0.60 -5.43 7.20
C VAL A 168 0.74 -4.96 5.75
N ALA A 169 1.85 -4.33 5.39
CA ALA A 169 2.05 -3.82 4.04
C ALA A 169 2.08 -4.91 2.96
N VAL A 170 2.70 -6.05 3.27
CA VAL A 170 2.74 -7.22 2.40
C VAL A 170 1.34 -7.79 2.22
N VAL A 171 0.57 -7.96 3.30
CA VAL A 171 -0.82 -8.45 3.23
C VAL A 171 -1.66 -7.52 2.35
N MET A 172 -1.58 -6.20 2.55
CA MET A 172 -2.33 -5.24 1.73
C MET A 172 -1.92 -5.28 0.26
N SER A 173 -0.63 -5.48 -0.03
CA SER A 173 -0.13 -5.69 -1.39
C SER A 173 -0.65 -7.00 -2.00
N VAL A 174 -0.65 -8.11 -1.25
CA VAL A 174 -1.21 -9.39 -1.71
C VAL A 174 -2.69 -9.25 -2.03
N VAL A 175 -3.48 -8.63 -1.15
CA VAL A 175 -4.91 -8.40 -1.39
C VAL A 175 -5.12 -7.53 -2.64
N MET A 176 -4.36 -6.43 -2.79
CA MET A 176 -4.42 -5.60 -4.00
C MET A 176 -4.13 -6.42 -5.26
N ASN A 177 -3.05 -7.20 -5.24
CA ASN A 177 -2.65 -8.03 -6.38
C ASN A 177 -3.76 -9.02 -6.73
N LEU A 178 -4.29 -9.76 -5.74
CA LEU A 178 -5.39 -10.71 -5.95
C LEU A 178 -6.62 -10.06 -6.58
N LEU A 179 -7.03 -8.89 -6.10
CA LEU A 179 -8.17 -8.17 -6.69
C LEU A 179 -7.90 -7.75 -8.13
N THR A 180 -6.68 -7.31 -8.45
CA THR A 180 -6.32 -6.89 -9.81
C THR A 180 -6.17 -8.06 -10.79
N ILE A 181 -5.69 -9.23 -10.35
CA ILE A 181 -5.42 -10.38 -11.23
C ILE A 181 -6.57 -11.38 -11.31
N SER A 182 -7.47 -11.44 -10.31
CA SER A 182 -8.55 -12.43 -10.25
C SER A 182 -9.36 -12.54 -11.55
N PRO A 183 -9.66 -11.45 -12.30
CA PRO A 183 -10.37 -11.56 -13.57
C PRO A 183 -9.68 -12.42 -14.64
N LEU A 184 -8.36 -12.61 -14.56
CA LEU A 184 -7.59 -13.44 -15.50
C LEU A 184 -8.07 -14.89 -15.53
N ARG A 185 -8.70 -15.38 -14.45
CA ARG A 185 -9.26 -16.75 -14.39
C ARG A 185 -10.27 -17.04 -15.50
N ASN A 186 -10.91 -16.01 -16.05
CA ASN A 186 -11.91 -16.14 -17.11
C ASN A 186 -11.28 -16.17 -18.51
N SER A 187 -9.97 -16.02 -18.63
CA SER A 187 -9.28 -15.99 -19.92
C SER A 187 -8.72 -17.36 -20.29
N ALA A 188 -8.79 -17.70 -21.57
CA ALA A 188 -8.40 -19.04 -22.07
C ALA A 188 -6.94 -19.42 -21.78
N GLN A 189 -6.05 -18.44 -21.60
CA GLN A 189 -4.64 -18.67 -21.28
C GLN A 189 -4.42 -19.16 -19.84
N PHE A 190 -5.37 -18.88 -18.94
CA PHE A 190 -5.31 -19.22 -17.52
C PHE A 190 -6.33 -20.29 -17.12
N ASP A 191 -7.08 -20.83 -18.09
CA ASP A 191 -7.91 -22.01 -17.95
C ASP A 191 -7.02 -23.27 -17.94
N LEU A 192 -6.42 -23.54 -16.78
CA LEU A 192 -5.41 -24.58 -16.59
C LEU A 192 -5.94 -25.84 -15.90
N TYR A 193 -7.26 -26.01 -15.79
CA TYR A 193 -7.88 -27.14 -15.08
C TYR A 193 -7.34 -28.49 -15.58
N GLY A 194 -6.53 -29.13 -14.75
CA GLY A 194 -5.90 -30.42 -15.04
C GLY A 194 -4.68 -30.39 -15.96
N ARG A 195 -4.21 -29.22 -16.42
CA ARG A 195 -3.04 -29.05 -17.32
C ARG A 195 -1.91 -28.21 -16.70
N TYR A 196 -1.69 -28.38 -15.40
CA TYR A 196 -0.72 -27.60 -14.62
C TYR A 196 0.74 -27.85 -15.04
N PHE A 197 1.11 -29.09 -15.36
CA PHE A 197 2.46 -29.44 -15.83
C PHE A 197 2.58 -29.40 -17.36
N THR A 198 2.36 -28.22 -17.93
CA THR A 198 2.66 -27.93 -19.35
C THR A 198 3.63 -26.77 -19.45
N LEU A 199 4.50 -26.79 -20.47
CA LEU A 199 5.47 -25.70 -20.68
C LEU A 199 4.76 -24.34 -20.84
N THR A 200 3.61 -24.34 -21.50
CA THR A 200 2.75 -23.15 -21.62
C THR A 200 2.24 -22.66 -20.27
N ALA A 201 1.72 -23.55 -19.41
CA ALA A 201 1.22 -23.18 -18.09
C ALA A 201 2.32 -22.59 -17.19
N ILE A 202 3.50 -23.23 -17.18
CA ILE A 202 4.64 -22.78 -16.38
C ILE A 202 5.11 -21.41 -16.84
N ILE A 203 5.32 -21.21 -18.16
CA ILE A 203 5.76 -19.92 -18.70
C ILE A 203 4.73 -18.83 -18.40
N THR A 204 3.44 -19.09 -18.61
CA THR A 204 2.38 -18.11 -18.34
C THR A 204 2.36 -17.69 -16.87
N MET A 205 2.51 -18.63 -15.93
CA MET A 205 2.54 -18.31 -14.50
C MET A 205 3.81 -17.58 -14.07
N VAL A 206 4.98 -17.98 -14.57
CA VAL A 206 6.24 -17.28 -14.30
C VAL A 206 6.17 -15.84 -14.80
N VAL A 207 5.66 -15.61 -16.01
CA VAL A 207 5.49 -14.26 -16.57
C VAL A 207 4.55 -13.44 -15.70
N LEU A 208 3.40 -13.99 -15.30
CA LEU A 208 2.47 -13.29 -14.42
C LEU A 208 3.13 -12.92 -13.08
N CYS A 209 3.85 -13.86 -12.45
CA CYS A 209 4.53 -13.63 -11.17
C CYS A 209 5.61 -12.54 -11.28
N VAL A 210 6.41 -12.56 -12.35
CA VAL A 210 7.43 -11.54 -12.62
C VAL A 210 6.81 -10.16 -12.84
N VAL A 211 5.71 -10.07 -13.59
CA VAL A 211 5.01 -8.79 -13.84
C VAL A 211 4.43 -8.24 -12.54
N VAL A 212 3.74 -9.06 -11.75
CA VAL A 212 3.18 -8.65 -10.46
C VAL A 212 4.30 -8.20 -9.51
N LEU A 213 5.40 -8.94 -9.43
CA LEU A 213 6.55 -8.55 -8.62
C LEU A 213 7.14 -7.21 -9.09
N ALA A 214 7.32 -7.02 -10.40
CA ALA A 214 7.88 -5.78 -10.95
C ALA A 214 7.03 -4.56 -10.57
N ILE A 215 5.70 -4.68 -10.65
CA ILE A 215 4.75 -3.64 -10.23
C ILE A 215 4.91 -3.35 -8.73
N ASN A 216 4.94 -4.39 -7.89
CA ASN A 216 5.13 -4.23 -6.44
C ASN A 216 6.46 -3.53 -6.10
N LEU A 217 7.56 -3.91 -6.76
CA LEU A 217 8.87 -3.29 -6.59
C LEU A 217 8.89 -1.83 -7.05
N LEU A 218 8.12 -1.48 -8.08
CA LEU A 218 7.97 -0.11 -8.54
C LEU A 218 7.27 0.75 -7.49
N PHE A 219 6.16 0.28 -6.91
CA PHE A 219 5.47 0.98 -5.82
C PHE A 219 6.33 1.06 -4.55
N LEU A 220 7.17 0.05 -4.30
CA LEU A 220 8.09 0.09 -3.17
C LEU A 220 9.19 1.15 -3.32
N ARG A 221 9.40 1.76 -4.50
CA ARG A 221 10.45 2.80 -4.71
C ARG A 221 10.25 4.05 -3.86
N PHE A 222 9.04 4.36 -3.43
CA PHE A 222 8.80 5.51 -2.55
C PHE A 222 9.44 5.31 -1.16
N THR A 223 10.18 6.30 -0.69
CA THR A 223 10.89 6.25 0.61
C THR A 223 9.93 6.52 1.76
N ARG A 224 10.08 5.81 2.88
CA ARG A 224 9.26 6.01 4.09
C ARG A 224 9.98 6.74 5.23
N ARG A 225 11.15 7.32 4.96
CA ARG A 225 12.00 7.99 5.97
C ARG A 225 11.24 9.01 6.83
N TYR A 226 10.52 9.93 6.21
CA TYR A 226 9.78 10.96 6.95
C TYR A 226 8.57 10.42 7.73
N VAL A 227 8.01 9.29 7.29
CA VAL A 227 6.95 8.58 8.00
C VAL A 227 7.50 7.92 9.25
N PHE A 228 8.60 7.17 9.15
CA PHE A 228 9.26 6.57 10.32
C PHE A 228 9.73 7.63 11.33
N LEU A 229 10.26 8.75 10.86
CA LEU A 229 10.63 9.87 11.73
C LEU A 229 9.40 10.44 12.47
N GLY A 230 8.26 10.53 11.79
CA GLY A 230 6.99 10.89 12.41
C GLY A 230 6.53 9.91 13.49
N HIS A 231 6.64 8.61 13.24
CA HIS A 231 6.33 7.58 14.24
C HIS A 231 7.26 7.65 15.46
N LEU A 232 8.55 7.94 15.27
CA LEU A 232 9.50 8.17 16.37
C LEU A 232 9.10 9.39 17.21
N PHE A 233 8.67 10.49 16.58
CA PHE A 233 8.20 11.68 17.31
C PHE A 233 6.92 11.45 18.10
N LEU A 234 6.02 10.59 17.60
CA LEU A 234 4.80 10.21 18.31
C LEU A 234 5.05 9.18 19.42
N ASN A 235 6.28 8.66 19.58
CA ASN A 235 6.61 7.50 20.41
C ASN A 235 5.79 6.24 20.06
N GLU A 236 5.36 6.13 18.80
CA GLU A 236 4.64 4.94 18.31
C GLU A 236 5.59 3.77 18.02
N ILE A 237 6.88 4.07 17.77
CA ILE A 237 7.96 3.11 17.55
C ILE A 237 9.20 3.53 18.34
N ASP A 238 10.00 2.56 18.77
CA ASP A 238 11.24 2.77 19.50
C ASP A 238 12.48 2.72 18.60
N LEU A 239 13.63 3.19 19.08
CA LEU A 239 14.92 3.07 18.36
C LEU A 239 15.34 1.60 18.09
N TYR A 240 14.83 0.66 18.88
CA TYR A 240 15.08 -0.78 18.72
C TYR A 240 14.09 -1.47 17.77
N PHE A 241 13.23 -0.70 17.08
CA PHE A 241 12.17 -1.21 16.20
C PHE A 241 12.68 -2.12 15.07
N SER A 242 13.92 -1.91 14.61
CA SER A 242 14.55 -2.74 13.57
C SER A 242 15.97 -3.18 13.97
N PRO A 243 16.11 -4.27 14.76
CA PRO A 243 17.39 -4.64 15.34
C PRO A 243 18.34 -5.32 14.37
N SER A 244 17.84 -5.97 13.30
CA SER A 244 18.68 -6.73 12.39
C SER A 244 18.13 -6.82 10.95
N ILE A 245 19.05 -7.12 10.03
CA ILE A 245 18.77 -7.35 8.61
C ILE A 245 18.71 -8.87 8.38
N PRO A 246 17.56 -9.43 8.00
CA PRO A 246 17.45 -10.84 7.63
C PRO A 246 18.22 -11.12 6.34
N TRP A 247 18.90 -12.25 6.22
CA TRP A 247 19.66 -12.66 5.03
C TRP A 247 20.57 -11.57 4.42
N ARG A 248 21.45 -11.04 5.27
CA ARG A 248 22.41 -9.99 4.91
C ARG A 248 23.22 -10.30 3.64
N THR A 249 23.70 -11.54 3.49
CA THR A 249 24.50 -11.98 2.32
C THR A 249 23.75 -11.83 1.00
N LEU A 250 22.42 -12.04 1.00
CA LEU A 250 21.59 -11.83 -0.17
C LEU A 250 21.33 -10.33 -0.38
N SER A 251 21.12 -9.57 0.70
CA SER A 251 20.85 -8.12 0.65
C SER A 251 21.99 -7.31 0.02
N GLU A 252 23.24 -7.73 0.23
CA GLU A 252 24.46 -7.08 -0.25
C GLU A 252 24.71 -7.29 -1.75
N LYS A 253 24.06 -8.30 -2.36
CA LYS A 253 24.17 -8.54 -3.81
C LYS A 253 23.46 -7.43 -4.61
N PRO A 254 23.96 -7.11 -5.82
CA PRO A 254 23.31 -6.13 -6.67
C PRO A 254 21.91 -6.59 -7.06
N LEU A 255 20.99 -5.63 -7.29
CA LEU A 255 19.58 -5.91 -7.55
C LEU A 255 19.38 -6.88 -8.73
N TRP A 256 20.09 -6.66 -9.84
CA TRP A 256 19.97 -7.49 -11.04
C TRP A 256 20.30 -8.96 -10.77
N LEU A 257 21.37 -9.23 -9.99
CA LEU A 257 21.77 -10.60 -9.64
C LEU A 257 20.70 -11.27 -8.79
N ARG A 258 20.14 -10.55 -7.81
CA ARG A 258 19.03 -11.06 -6.99
C ARG A 258 17.81 -11.43 -7.84
N LEU A 259 17.45 -10.59 -8.81
CA LEU A 259 16.32 -10.84 -9.70
C LEU A 259 16.58 -12.02 -10.64
N VAL A 260 17.79 -12.16 -11.19
CA VAL A 260 18.16 -13.32 -12.03
C VAL A 260 18.09 -14.62 -11.22
N MET A 261 18.63 -14.62 -10.00
CA MET A 261 18.54 -15.77 -9.09
C MET A 261 17.07 -16.11 -8.78
N LEU A 262 16.25 -15.10 -8.50
CA LEU A 262 14.84 -15.27 -8.21
C LEU A 262 14.08 -15.87 -9.40
N VAL A 263 14.30 -15.40 -10.62
CA VAL A 263 13.67 -15.97 -11.82
C VAL A 263 14.04 -17.45 -11.98
N GLY A 264 15.30 -17.82 -11.72
CA GLY A 264 15.72 -19.23 -11.71
C GLY A 264 14.96 -20.06 -10.68
N VAL A 265 14.83 -19.57 -9.44
CA VAL A 265 14.05 -20.22 -8.37
C VAL A 265 12.57 -20.32 -8.74
N GLU A 266 11.99 -19.25 -9.29
CA GLU A 266 10.58 -19.16 -9.67
C GLU A 266 10.21 -20.17 -10.76
N CYS A 267 11.07 -20.34 -11.77
CA CYS A 267 10.88 -21.34 -12.83
C CYS A 267 10.86 -22.77 -12.27
N VAL A 268 11.83 -23.10 -11.40
CA VAL A 268 11.90 -24.42 -10.76
C VAL A 268 10.71 -24.64 -9.83
N TRP A 269 10.36 -23.63 -9.04
CA TRP A 269 9.24 -23.67 -8.11
C TRP A 269 7.90 -23.89 -8.82
N SER A 270 7.63 -23.11 -9.87
CA SER A 270 6.42 -23.26 -10.69
C SER A 270 6.31 -24.65 -11.30
N ALA A 271 7.43 -25.22 -11.77
CA ALA A 271 7.46 -26.60 -12.27
C ALA A 271 7.15 -27.62 -11.16
N VAL A 272 7.72 -27.47 -9.97
CA VAL A 272 7.45 -28.34 -8.81
C VAL A 272 5.97 -28.30 -8.41
N ILE A 273 5.39 -27.10 -8.28
CA ILE A 273 3.96 -26.95 -7.98
C ILE A 273 3.11 -27.60 -9.08
N GLY A 274 3.46 -27.39 -10.35
CA GLY A 274 2.80 -28.03 -11.49
C GLY A 274 2.80 -29.56 -11.39
N VAL A 275 3.96 -30.16 -11.09
CA VAL A 275 4.08 -31.62 -10.89
C VAL A 275 3.23 -32.10 -9.72
N LEU A 276 3.29 -31.41 -8.57
CA LEU A 276 2.53 -31.79 -7.37
C LEU A 276 1.01 -31.75 -7.62
N LEU A 277 0.51 -30.71 -8.29
CA LEU A 277 -0.92 -30.60 -8.62
C LEU A 277 -1.35 -31.64 -9.66
N THR A 278 -0.52 -31.92 -10.66
CA THR A 278 -0.82 -32.97 -11.65
C THR A 278 -0.81 -34.36 -11.00
N LEU A 279 0.13 -34.68 -10.12
CA LEU A 279 0.20 -35.99 -9.44
C LEU A 279 -0.92 -36.19 -8.42
N SER A 280 -1.31 -35.15 -7.70
CA SER A 280 -2.41 -35.20 -6.73
C SER A 280 -3.80 -35.22 -7.38
N GLY A 281 -3.90 -34.89 -8.67
CA GLY A 281 -5.19 -34.75 -9.37
C GLY A 281 -6.04 -33.59 -8.84
N TRP A 282 -5.46 -32.70 -8.02
CA TRP A 282 -6.23 -31.68 -7.32
C TRP A 282 -6.51 -30.48 -8.23
N GLN A 283 -7.79 -30.15 -8.40
CA GLN A 283 -8.23 -28.98 -9.14
C GLN A 283 -8.33 -27.79 -8.19
N VAL A 284 -7.39 -26.85 -8.36
CA VAL A 284 -7.24 -25.69 -7.49
C VAL A 284 -7.74 -24.43 -8.20
N TRP A 285 -8.35 -23.54 -7.43
CA TRP A 285 -8.83 -22.23 -7.88
C TRP A 285 -7.66 -21.39 -8.40
N PHE A 286 -7.91 -20.56 -9.42
CA PHE A 286 -6.88 -19.72 -10.04
C PHE A 286 -6.10 -18.89 -9.01
N GLU A 287 -6.80 -18.22 -8.08
CA GLU A 287 -6.19 -17.36 -7.08
C GLU A 287 -5.25 -18.15 -6.15
N VAL A 288 -5.62 -19.37 -5.77
CA VAL A 288 -4.82 -20.24 -4.92
C VAL A 288 -3.61 -20.77 -5.70
N TYR A 289 -3.81 -21.18 -6.95
CA TYR A 289 -2.71 -21.63 -7.80
C TYR A 289 -1.68 -20.51 -8.06
N PHE A 290 -2.17 -19.29 -8.32
CA PHE A 290 -1.32 -18.10 -8.41
C PHE A 290 -0.53 -17.87 -7.12
N LEU A 291 -1.17 -17.90 -5.95
CA LEU A 291 -0.48 -17.67 -4.67
C LEU A 291 0.60 -18.74 -4.40
N LEU A 292 0.33 -19.99 -4.76
CA LEU A 292 1.31 -21.07 -4.63
C LEU A 292 2.51 -20.85 -5.54
N CYS A 293 2.28 -20.46 -6.80
CA CYS A 293 3.37 -20.15 -7.73
C CYS A 293 4.14 -18.90 -7.29
N TYR A 294 3.43 -17.83 -6.92
CA TYR A 294 3.99 -16.53 -6.54
C TYR A 294 4.77 -16.52 -5.21
N LEU A 295 4.79 -17.63 -4.47
CA LEU A 295 5.41 -17.71 -3.14
C LEU A 295 6.89 -17.27 -3.11
N PRO A 296 7.78 -17.67 -4.04
CA PRO A 296 9.16 -17.20 -4.05
C PRO A 296 9.25 -15.69 -4.29
N CYS A 297 8.45 -15.17 -5.22
CA CYS A 297 8.32 -13.74 -5.48
C CYS A 297 7.80 -12.97 -4.26
N LEU A 298 6.82 -13.51 -3.53
CA LEU A 298 6.29 -12.94 -2.29
C LEU A 298 7.36 -12.90 -1.19
N VAL A 299 8.08 -14.00 -0.98
CA VAL A 299 9.20 -14.07 -0.02
C VAL A 299 10.29 -13.06 -0.39
N TYR A 300 10.63 -12.95 -1.68
CA TYR A 300 11.59 -11.94 -2.10
C TYR A 300 11.07 -10.52 -1.86
N TYR A 301 9.81 -10.25 -2.17
CA TYR A 301 9.19 -8.95 -1.96
C TYR A 301 9.18 -8.55 -0.48
N THR A 302 8.88 -9.49 0.44
CA THR A 302 8.87 -9.22 1.88
C THR A 302 10.27 -8.86 2.38
N LEU A 303 11.30 -9.63 1.98
CA LEU A 303 12.69 -9.35 2.32
C LEU A 303 13.16 -8.00 1.75
N HIS A 304 12.85 -7.74 0.49
CA HIS A 304 13.28 -6.50 -0.16
C HIS A 304 12.61 -5.28 0.47
N THR A 305 11.33 -5.40 0.85
CA THR A 305 10.60 -4.40 1.64
C THR A 305 11.29 -4.18 2.99
N TRP A 306 11.62 -5.25 3.70
CA TRP A 306 12.32 -5.17 4.98
C TRP A 306 13.67 -4.47 4.85
N TRP A 307 14.53 -4.88 3.92
CA TRP A 307 15.86 -4.29 3.74
C TRP A 307 15.79 -2.80 3.45
N LYS A 308 14.86 -2.41 2.57
CA LYS A 308 14.65 -1.01 2.23
C LYS A 308 14.16 -0.21 3.43
N TRP A 309 13.16 -0.72 4.13
CA TRP A 309 12.56 -0.01 5.25
C TRP A 309 13.44 0.03 6.49
N HIS A 310 14.25 -1.00 6.73
CA HIS A 310 15.33 -0.96 7.71
C HIS A 310 16.29 0.19 7.39
N THR A 311 16.73 0.31 6.15
CA THR A 311 17.63 1.41 5.72
C THR A 311 16.98 2.77 5.91
N ASP A 312 15.70 2.92 5.53
CA ASP A 312 14.95 4.16 5.74
C ASP A 312 14.77 4.48 7.23
N PHE A 313 14.51 3.47 8.08
CA PHE A 313 14.36 3.61 9.53
C PHE A 313 15.67 4.00 10.22
N MET A 314 16.81 3.42 9.83
CA MET A 314 18.11 3.79 10.38
C MET A 314 18.44 5.26 10.08
N MET A 315 18.12 5.75 8.89
CA MET A 315 18.26 7.18 8.57
C MET A 315 17.32 8.05 9.39
N SER A 316 16.07 7.63 9.60
CA SER A 316 15.13 8.34 10.47
C SER A 316 15.61 8.40 11.91
N SER A 317 16.24 7.34 12.41
CA SER A 317 16.81 7.29 13.77
C SER A 317 17.97 8.27 13.93
N ASP A 318 18.89 8.32 12.96
CA ASP A 318 19.98 9.30 12.92
C ASP A 318 19.43 10.75 12.88
N MET A 319 18.42 11.00 12.05
CA MET A 319 17.75 12.32 12.01
C MET A 319 17.07 12.68 13.33
N TYR A 320 16.42 11.72 13.99
CA TYR A 320 15.76 11.91 15.28
C TYR A 320 16.75 12.28 16.38
N LEU A 321 17.88 11.58 16.46
CA LEU A 321 18.93 11.84 17.46
C LEU A 321 19.56 13.22 17.26
N ARG A 322 19.89 13.60 16.01
CA ARG A 322 20.40 14.94 15.70
C ARG A 322 19.41 16.04 16.04
N TRP A 323 18.12 15.81 15.77
CA TRP A 323 17.08 16.77 16.15
C TRP A 323 16.99 16.91 17.67
N ALA A 324 17.10 15.81 18.42
CA ALA A 324 17.10 15.84 19.87
C ALA A 324 18.28 16.64 20.43
N GLU A 325 19.47 16.53 19.83
CA GLU A 325 20.64 17.35 20.18
C GLU A 325 20.40 18.84 19.90
N ILE A 326 19.97 19.19 18.69
CA ILE A 326 19.65 20.59 18.31
C ILE A 326 18.61 21.18 19.26
N SER A 327 17.56 20.41 19.59
CA SER A 327 16.50 20.88 20.49
C SER A 327 16.98 21.14 21.92
N ARG A 328 18.07 20.48 22.37
CA ARG A 328 18.70 20.73 23.68
C ARG A 328 19.58 21.98 23.66
N GLU A 329 20.20 22.29 22.53
CA GLU A 329 21.00 23.50 22.34
C GLU A 329 20.12 24.76 22.19
N ASP A 330 18.94 24.61 21.57
CA ASP A 330 17.96 25.68 21.36
C ASP A 330 17.09 26.00 22.59
N THR A 331 17.23 25.26 23.71
CA THR A 331 16.64 25.66 25.00
C THR A 331 17.54 26.73 25.65
N PRO A 332 17.13 28.01 25.70
CA PRO A 332 17.85 28.98 26.49
C PRO A 332 17.70 28.58 27.96
N TRP A 333 18.83 28.58 28.67
CA TRP A 333 18.90 28.45 30.12
C TRP A 333 17.94 29.41 30.82
#